data_AF-A0A3M1NWF5-F1
#
_entry.id   AF-A0A3M1NWF5-F1
#
_cell.length_a   1.000
_cell.length_b   1.000
_cell.length_c   1.000
_cell.angle_alpha   90.00
_cell.angle_beta   90.00
_cell.angle_gamma   90.00
#
_symmetry.space_group_name_H-M   'P 1'
#
loop_
_entity.id
_entity.type
_entity.pdbx_description
1 polymer ?
#
loop_
_entity_poly.entity_id
_entity_poly.type
_entity_poly.pdbx_seq_one_letter_code
_entity_poly.pdbx_strand_id
1 'polypeptide(L)' 'MGPKMIAREIASVILSMKEKMPVLVITGPRQSGKTTLAKALFPDYDYLNLEFPDVRAKVAEDPRFFFDSPG' A
#
# COMPACT_ATOMS: atom_id res chain seq x y z
N MET A 1 19.85 -10.37 4.56
CA MET A 1 19.94 -8.92 4.83
C MET A 1 18.99 -8.21 3.87
N GLY A 2 17.86 -7.69 4.35
CA GLY A 2 16.91 -6.98 3.48
C GLY A 2 17.55 -5.72 2.87
N PRO A 3 17.02 -5.18 1.76
CA PRO A 3 17.54 -3.96 1.17
C PRO A 3 17.53 -2.83 2.20
N LYS A 4 18.67 -2.15 2.35
CA LYS A 4 18.80 -0.98 3.23
C LYS A 4 17.93 0.15 2.69
N MET A 5 16.80 0.39 3.34
CA MET A 5 15.88 1.47 3.00
C MET A 5 16.51 2.84 3.32
N ILE A 6 16.41 3.77 2.37
CA ILE A 6 16.73 5.18 2.60
C ILE A 6 15.59 5.79 3.41
N ALA A 7 15.90 6.45 4.52
CA ALA A 7 14.91 7.17 5.31
C ALA A 7 14.20 8.22 4.43
N ARG A 8 12.86 8.18 4.40
CA ARG A 8 12.05 9.11 3.61
C ARG A 8 11.42 10.12 4.54
N GLU A 9 11.65 11.41 4.30
CA GLU A 9 11.09 12.49 5.13
C GLU A 9 9.56 12.45 5.21
N ILE A 10 8.89 12.04 4.12
CA ILE A 10 7.43 11.93 4.04
C ILE A 10 6.83 10.80 4.91
N ALA A 11 7.67 9.92 5.48
CA ALA A 11 7.21 8.80 6.30
C ALA A 11 6.40 9.27 7.53
N SER A 12 6.84 10.33 8.20
CA SER A 12 6.14 10.87 9.38
C SER A 12 4.74 11.37 9.04
N VAL A 13 4.60 12.05 7.89
CA VAL A 13 3.30 12.54 7.39
C VAL A 13 2.38 11.37 7.06
N ILE A 14 2.89 10.35 6.36
CA ILE A 14 2.14 9.14 6.01
C ILE A 14 1.58 8.46 7.27
N LEU A 15 2.43 8.23 8.28
CA LEU A 15 2.01 7.61 9.54
C LEU A 15 0.99 8.46 10.29
N SER A 16 1.15 9.79 10.28
CA SER A 16 0.18 10.69 10.92
C SER A 16 -1.19 10.73 10.23
N MET A 17 -1.21 10.52 8.91
CA MET A 17 -2.44 10.55 8.09
C MET A 17 -3.19 9.23 8.13
N LYS A 18 -2.47 8.11 8.28
CA LYS A 18 -3.05 6.76 8.44
C LYS A 18 -4.09 6.72 9.58
N GLU A 19 -3.87 7.45 10.66
CA GLU A 19 -4.80 7.52 11.80
C GLU A 19 -5.98 8.49 11.58
N LYS A 20 -5.96 9.30 10.52
CA LYS A 20 -6.94 10.38 10.28
C LYS A 20 -7.80 10.15 9.05
N MET A 21 -7.28 9.39 8.09
CA MET A 21 -7.88 9.22 6.78
C MET A 21 -8.19 7.73 6.56
N PRO A 22 -9.42 7.38 6.10
CA PRO A 22 -9.75 5.99 5.80
C PRO A 22 -8.97 5.46 4.57
N VAL A 23 -8.49 6.37 3.72
CA VAL A 23 -7.73 6.04 2.51
C VAL A 23 -6.56 7.02 2.36
N LEU A 24 -5.37 6.50 2.08
CA LEU A 24 -4.17 7.28 1.82
C LEU A 24 -3.61 6.92 0.44
N VAL A 25 -3.33 7.93 -0.38
CA VAL A 25 -2.74 7.76 -1.72
C VAL A 25 -1.33 8.32 -1.74
N ILE A 26 -0.35 7.47 -2.08
CA ILE A 26 1.06 7.88 -2.23
C ILE A 26 1.35 8.10 -3.72
N THR A 27 1.57 9.36 -4.11
CA THR A 27 1.85 9.74 -5.50
C THR A 27 3.33 10.08 -5.71
N GLY A 28 3.73 10.33 -6.97
CA GLY A 28 5.09 10.76 -7.33
C GLY A 28 5.66 10.04 -8.55
N PRO A 29 6.86 10.46 -9.03
CA PRO A 29 7.46 9.98 -10.29
C PRO A 29 7.56 8.45 -10.41
N ARG A 30 7.55 7.93 -11.64
CA ARG A 30 7.81 6.51 -11.90
C ARG A 30 9.15 6.11 -11.26
N GLN A 31 9.22 4.91 -10.67
CA GLN A 31 10.43 4.37 -10.02
C GLN A 31 10.96 5.14 -8.79
N SER A 32 10.20 6.07 -8.19
CA SER A 32 10.62 6.77 -6.95
C SER A 32 10.63 5.91 -5.66
N GLY A 33 10.24 4.62 -5.75
CA GLY A 33 10.23 3.69 -4.62
C GLY A 33 8.97 3.71 -3.75
N LYS A 34 7.84 4.21 -4.28
CA LYS A 34 6.56 4.32 -3.56
C LYS A 34 6.09 3.00 -2.95
N THR A 35 6.08 1.93 -3.74
CA THR A 35 5.67 0.59 -3.28
C THR A 35 6.59 0.08 -2.17
N THR A 36 7.90 0.31 -2.29
CA THR A 36 8.87 -0.07 -1.25
C THR A 36 8.63 0.71 0.04
N LEU A 37 8.34 2.01 -0.06
CA LEU A 37 8.00 2.83 1.11
C LEU A 37 6.72 2.35 1.79
N ALA A 38 5.65 2.09 1.03
CA ALA A 38 4.38 1.61 1.59
C ALA A 38 4.56 0.27 2.33
N LYS A 39 5.23 -0.71 1.69
CA LYS A 39 5.50 -2.03 2.29
C LYS A 39 6.39 -1.94 3.53
N ALA A 40 7.32 -0.99 3.58
CA ALA A 40 8.19 -0.81 4.73
C ALA A 40 7.47 -0.13 5.91
N LEU A 41 6.56 0.81 5.63
CA LEU A 41 5.79 1.50 6.67
C LEU A 41 4.63 0.67 7.21
N PHE A 42 4.10 -0.25 6.40
CA PHE A 42 2.94 -1.08 6.71
C PHE A 42 3.26 -2.56 6.46
N PRO A 43 4.18 -3.18 7.22
CA PRO A 43 4.59 -4.57 7.01
C PRO A 43 3.46 -5.57 7.31
N ASP A 44 2.52 -5.19 8.18
CA ASP A 44 1.39 -6.03 8.61
C ASP A 44 0.15 -5.85 7.72
N TYR A 45 0.26 -5.09 6.62
CA TYR A 45 -0.85 -4.85 5.70
C TYR A 45 -0.75 -5.80 4.50
N ASP A 46 -1.91 -6.26 4.05
CA ASP A 46 -1.98 -7.01 2.81
C ASP A 46 -1.55 -6.15 1.61
N TYR A 47 -0.68 -6.73 0.78
CA TYR A 47 -0.22 -6.09 -0.44
C TYR A 47 -0.92 -6.66 -1.65
N LEU A 48 -1.66 -5.81 -2.35
CA LEU A 48 -2.34 -6.17 -3.58
C LEU A 48 -1.81 -5.34 -4.77
N ASN A 49 -1.58 -6.01 -5.90
CA ASN A 49 -1.21 -5.35 -7.15
C ASN A 49 -2.37 -5.37 -8.16
N LEU A 50 -3.12 -4.27 -8.20
CA LEU A 50 -4.28 -4.08 -9.11
C LEU A 50 -3.89 -3.92 -10.59
N GLU A 51 -2.60 -3.93 -10.93
CA GLU A 51 -2.14 -4.02 -12.33
C GLU A 51 -2.30 -5.44 -12.88
N PHE A 52 -2.39 -6.46 -12.02
CA PHE A 52 -2.70 -7.82 -12.46
C PHE A 52 -4.20 -7.96 -12.75
N PRO A 53 -4.61 -8.38 -13.97
CA PRO A 53 -6.02 -8.40 -14.37
C PRO A 53 -6.90 -9.30 -13.51
N ASP A 54 -6.41 -10.46 -13.11
CA ASP A 54 -7.10 -11.43 -12.26
C ASP A 54 -7.34 -10.88 -10.84
N VAL A 55 -6.33 -10.21 -10.29
CA VAL A 55 -6.43 -9.53 -9.00
C VAL A 55 -7.46 -8.41 -9.05
N ARG A 56 -7.40 -7.58 -10.10
CA ARG A 56 -8.38 -6.51 -10.31
C ARG A 56 -9.80 -7.04 -10.48
N ALA A 57 -9.98 -8.12 -11.24
CA ALA A 57 -11.28 -8.73 -11.47
C ALA A 57 -11.90 -9.23 -10.15
N LYS A 58 -11.12 -9.92 -9.30
CA LYS A 58 -11.59 -10.39 -7.99
C LYS A 58 -12.08 -9.26 -7.08
N VAL A 59 -11.30 -8.17 -6.97
CA VAL A 59 -11.70 -7.01 -6.15
C VAL A 59 -12.95 -6.32 -6.71
N ALA A 60 -13.09 -6.27 -8.05
CA ALA A 60 -14.22 -5.62 -8.71
C ALA A 60 -15.51 -6.46 -8.62
N GLU A 61 -15.40 -7.79 -8.60
CA GLU A 61 -16.53 -8.72 -8.55
C GLU A 61 -17.25 -8.69 -7.19
N ASP A 62 -16.50 -8.72 -6.08
CA ASP A 62 -17.05 -8.53 -4.73
C ASP A 62 -16.12 -7.72 -3.81
N PRO A 63 -16.26 -6.38 -3.82
CA PRO A 63 -15.44 -5.51 -2.97
C PRO A 63 -15.64 -5.71 -1.48
N ARG A 64 -16.83 -6.16 -1.02
CA ARG A 64 -17.13 -6.31 0.41
C ARG A 64 -16.46 -7.57 0.94
N PHE A 65 -16.66 -8.68 0.23
CA PHE A 65 -16.01 -9.94 0.57
C PHE A 65 -14.48 -9.82 0.60
N PHE A 66 -13.90 -8.99 -0.28
CA PHE A 66 -12.47 -8.69 -0.27
C PHE A 66 -11.98 -8.07 1.05
N PHE A 67 -12.76 -7.15 1.65
CA PHE A 67 -12.36 -6.52 2.93
C PHE A 67 -12.70 -7.39 4.16
N ASP A 68 -13.67 -8.31 4.04
CA ASP A 68 -14.09 -9.17 5.15
C ASP A 68 -13.28 -10.47 5.27
N SER A 69 -12.59 -10.88 4.20
CA SER A 69 -11.79 -12.11 4.18
C SER A 69 -10.31 -11.80 4.47
N PRO A 70 -9.68 -12.40 5.49
CA PRO A 70 -8.23 -12.31 5.67
C PRO A 70 -7.52 -12.99 4.49
N GLY A 71 -6.56 -12.28 3.89
CA GLY A 71 -5.64 -12.81 2.88
C GLY A 71 -4.53 -13.69 3.46
#